data_AF-A0A166RX57-F1
#
_entry.id   AF-A0A166RX57-F1
#
_cell.length_a   1.000
_cell.length_b   1.000
_cell.length_c   1.000
_cell.angle_alpha   90.00
_cell.angle_beta   90.00
_cell.angle_gamma   90.00
#
_symmetry.space_group_name_H-M   'P 1'
#
loop_
_entity.id
_entity.type
_entity.pdbx_description
1 polymer ?
#
loop_
_entity_poly.entity_id
_entity_poly.type
_entity_poly.pdbx_seq_one_letter_code
_entity_poly.pdbx_strand_id
1 'polypeptide(L)'
;MPLTNILGPSSIFGHEAPATSIRLTLCILNTSISNSDFRRPTEKTTAQWTSILHLAAKWGFESIQLLAIDSLTASAIPVDKIVLGRRYSILDWLPGAYEAVCTRANPLTVEEGMKLGVEDIIKISAVRQVYGCAKARYEAKHLSNDLGDIFGLEKAAEEVSVGSADDEANTIKILQDQVTTAQAEFTAFPTPAQPPCEWFSQYPPDVTCASRNCHPSPGNTCPSCLTPKESDERRLKREDKEEKERCLNDLKGKRDVKQQDLVEKQERMSLFR
;
A
#
# COMPACT_ATOMS: atom_id res chain seq x y z
N MET A 1 -27.97 81.83 15.74
CA MET A 1 -27.05 82.56 16.64
C MET A 1 -27.42 82.20 18.07
N PRO A 2 -26.49 81.89 18.97
CA PRO A 2 -25.00 81.95 18.85
C PRO A 2 -24.42 80.55 18.50
N LEU A 3 -23.37 80.29 17.70
CA LEU A 3 -21.97 80.78 17.59
C LEU A 3 -21.21 80.66 18.92
N THR A 4 -20.23 79.77 19.08
CA THR A 4 -18.82 79.85 18.58
C THR A 4 -18.21 78.44 18.48
N ASN A 5 -17.68 77.99 17.33
CA ASN A 5 -16.29 78.08 16.83
C ASN A 5 -15.18 77.60 17.80
N ILE A 6 -14.36 76.62 17.34
CA ILE A 6 -12.90 76.75 17.14
C ILE A 6 -12.41 75.64 16.16
N LEU A 7 -11.60 76.11 15.20
CA LEU A 7 -10.71 75.47 14.22
C LEU A 7 -9.95 74.21 14.74
N GLY A 8 -9.49 73.26 13.93
CA GLY A 8 -9.06 73.31 12.54
C GLY A 8 -8.70 71.91 11.97
N PRO A 9 -7.99 71.87 10.82
CA PRO A 9 -7.98 70.73 9.88
C PRO A 9 -6.78 69.79 10.12
N SER A 10 -6.94 68.52 9.77
CA SER A 10 -5.81 67.64 9.46
C SER A 10 -6.21 66.66 8.36
N SER A 11 -5.92 67.09 7.15
CA SER A 11 -5.56 66.19 6.05
C SER A 11 -4.33 65.37 6.45
N ILE A 12 -4.06 64.31 5.69
CA ILE A 12 -2.84 63.49 5.65
C ILE A 12 -2.88 62.24 6.55
N PHE A 13 -3.49 61.18 6.02
CA PHE A 13 -2.90 59.83 6.10
C PHE A 13 -3.07 59.12 4.73
N GLY A 14 -2.68 59.82 3.67
CA GLY A 14 -2.13 59.16 2.49
C GLY A 14 -0.69 58.81 2.81
N HIS A 15 -0.47 57.70 3.51
CA HIS A 15 0.88 57.18 3.69
C HIS A 15 1.23 56.40 2.42
N GLU A 16 1.65 57.14 1.40
CA GLU A 16 2.47 56.61 0.32
C GLU A 16 3.63 55.84 0.98
N ALA A 17 3.64 54.52 0.81
CA ALA A 17 4.77 53.72 1.26
C ALA A 17 6.00 54.20 0.48
N PRO A 18 7.09 54.62 1.14
CA PRO A 18 8.24 55.14 0.41
C PRO A 18 8.79 54.02 -0.49
N ALA A 19 9.17 54.35 -1.72
CA ALA A 19 9.69 53.40 -2.72
C ALA A 19 10.87 52.53 -2.22
N THR A 20 11.52 52.92 -1.13
CA THR A 20 12.52 52.16 -0.38
C THR A 20 11.93 50.97 0.41
N SER A 21 10.68 51.04 0.87
CA SER A 21 9.96 49.94 1.53
C SER A 21 9.60 48.82 0.54
N ILE A 22 9.22 49.18 -0.69
CA ILE A 22 8.97 48.21 -1.78
C ILE A 22 10.25 47.49 -2.17
N ARG A 23 11.39 48.19 -2.25
CA ARG A 23 12.71 47.57 -2.49
C ARG A 23 13.16 46.64 -1.36
N LEU A 24 12.89 46.99 -0.10
CA LEU A 24 13.14 46.11 1.03
C LEU A 24 12.20 44.91 1.06
N THR A 25 10.94 45.08 0.67
CA THR A 25 9.97 43.97 0.56
C THR A 25 10.32 43.03 -0.61
N LEU A 26 10.77 43.57 -1.75
CA LEU A 26 11.33 42.79 -2.86
C LEU A 26 12.61 42.07 -2.42
N CYS A 27 13.48 42.74 -1.66
CA CYS A 27 14.65 42.11 -1.06
C CYS A 27 14.24 40.98 -0.13
N ILE A 28 13.29 41.15 0.79
CA ILE A 28 12.86 40.11 1.74
C ILE A 28 12.22 38.92 1.02
N LEU A 29 11.45 39.15 -0.05
CA LEU A 29 10.93 38.08 -0.91
C LEU A 29 12.02 37.36 -1.74
N ASN A 30 13.17 38.01 -1.95
CA ASN A 30 14.27 37.50 -2.79
C ASN A 30 15.52 37.06 -2.01
N THR A 31 15.65 37.38 -0.72
CA THR A 31 16.87 37.12 0.10
C THR A 31 16.78 35.92 1.03
N SER A 32 15.63 35.22 1.09
CA SER A 32 15.57 33.91 1.77
C SER A 32 15.82 32.72 0.83
N ILE A 33 16.11 32.97 -0.45
CA ILE A 33 16.61 31.95 -1.38
C ILE A 33 18.13 32.08 -1.40
N SER A 34 18.80 31.32 -0.55
CA SER A 34 20.24 31.14 -0.67
C SER A 34 20.54 30.51 -2.03
N ASN A 35 21.23 31.27 -2.88
CA ASN A 35 22.10 30.79 -3.95
C ASN A 35 21.44 29.87 -5.02
N SER A 36 20.76 30.46 -5.99
CA SER A 36 20.57 29.83 -7.30
C SER A 36 20.18 30.86 -8.37
N ASP A 37 21.14 31.10 -9.28
CA ASP A 37 21.00 31.54 -10.68
C ASP A 37 19.83 32.51 -11.04
N PHE A 38 20.14 33.79 -11.19
CA PHE A 38 19.22 34.87 -11.61
C PHE A 38 18.60 34.68 -13.01
N ARG A 39 19.06 33.71 -13.80
CA ARG A 39 18.68 33.56 -15.20
C ARG A 39 17.39 32.73 -15.40
N ARG A 40 16.86 32.10 -14.35
CA ARG A 40 15.55 31.43 -14.38
C ARG A 40 14.73 31.90 -13.19
N PRO A 41 13.54 32.48 -13.39
CA PRO A 41 12.61 32.66 -12.28
C PRO A 41 12.36 31.27 -11.68
N THR A 42 12.83 31.03 -10.46
CA THR A 42 12.48 29.82 -9.73
C THR A 42 10.97 29.85 -9.55
N GLU A 43 10.30 28.84 -10.13
CA GLU A 43 8.88 28.62 -9.90
C GLU A 43 8.68 28.48 -8.39
N LYS A 44 7.85 29.36 -7.83
CA LYS A 44 7.58 29.38 -6.40
C LYS A 44 6.63 28.25 -6.05
N THR A 45 6.91 27.56 -4.95
CA THR A 45 6.04 26.49 -4.44
C THR A 45 4.75 27.06 -3.85
N THR A 46 3.72 26.24 -3.73
CA THR A 46 2.44 26.60 -3.09
C THR A 46 2.64 27.15 -1.68
N ALA A 47 3.61 26.61 -0.92
CA ALA A 47 3.93 27.09 0.43
C ALA A 47 4.54 28.50 0.42
N GLN A 48 5.41 28.79 -0.55
CA GLN A 48 5.99 30.13 -0.73
C GLN A 48 4.90 31.12 -1.13
N TRP A 49 4.03 30.78 -2.08
CA TRP A 49 2.90 31.64 -2.46
C TRP A 49 1.92 31.88 -1.31
N THR A 50 1.67 30.86 -0.47
CA THR A 50 0.85 31.02 0.73
C THR A 50 1.46 32.00 1.73
N SER A 51 2.79 31.96 1.90
CA SER A 51 3.52 32.91 2.74
C SER A 51 3.47 34.33 2.17
N ILE A 52 3.63 34.47 0.85
CA ILE A 52 3.51 35.76 0.15
C ILE A 52 2.10 36.32 0.33
N LEU A 53 1.07 35.51 0.12
CA LEU A 53 -0.33 35.90 0.31
C LEU A 53 -0.57 36.39 1.74
N HIS A 54 -0.02 35.68 2.73
CA HIS A 54 -0.15 36.05 4.13
C HIS A 54 0.48 37.42 4.44
N LEU A 55 1.71 37.65 3.98
CA LEU A 55 2.42 38.91 4.19
C LEU A 55 1.76 40.07 3.45
N ALA A 56 1.34 39.85 2.20
CA ALA A 56 0.67 40.85 1.37
C ALA A 56 -0.66 41.29 2.01
N ALA A 57 -1.49 40.34 2.44
CA ALA A 57 -2.74 40.63 3.13
C ALA A 57 -2.50 41.34 4.47
N LYS A 58 -1.46 40.96 5.22
CA LYS A 58 -1.12 41.59 6.50
C LYS A 58 -0.71 43.06 6.35
N TRP A 59 -0.04 43.42 5.27
CA TRP A 59 0.49 44.77 5.04
C TRP A 59 -0.33 45.60 4.04
N GLY A 60 -1.41 45.04 3.50
CA GLY A 60 -2.30 45.75 2.56
C GLY A 60 -1.74 45.90 1.15
N PHE A 61 -0.85 44.99 0.72
CA PHE A 61 -0.30 45.01 -0.65
C PHE A 61 -1.22 44.29 -1.63
N GLU A 62 -2.28 44.97 -2.07
CA GLU A 62 -3.34 44.41 -2.92
C GLU A 62 -2.82 43.80 -4.23
N SER A 63 -1.89 44.45 -4.92
CA SER A 63 -1.33 43.93 -6.19
C SER A 63 -0.55 42.62 -6.00
N ILE A 64 0.20 42.50 -4.90
CA ILE A 64 0.94 41.27 -4.55
C ILE A 64 -0.04 40.19 -4.09
N GLN A 65 -1.11 40.59 -3.37
CA GLN A 65 -2.16 39.68 -2.94
C GLN A 65 -2.85 39.03 -4.15
N LEU A 66 -3.26 39.83 -5.15
CA LEU A 66 -3.88 39.33 -6.38
C LEU A 66 -2.93 38.39 -7.14
N LEU A 67 -1.65 38.75 -7.29
CA LEU A 67 -0.66 37.89 -7.92
C LEU A 67 -0.50 36.53 -7.22
N ALA A 68 -0.51 36.54 -5.87
CA ALA A 68 -0.43 35.32 -5.10
C ALA A 68 -1.71 34.47 -5.23
N ILE A 69 -2.89 35.12 -5.28
CA ILE A 69 -4.17 34.45 -5.53
C ILE A 69 -4.16 33.78 -6.91
N ASP A 70 -3.76 34.47 -7.97
CA ASP A 70 -3.72 33.88 -9.32
C ASP A 70 -2.79 32.66 -9.37
N SER A 71 -1.62 32.77 -8.75
CA SER A 71 -0.64 31.68 -8.67
C SER A 71 -1.14 30.47 -7.88
N LEU A 72 -1.85 30.70 -6.77
CA LEU A 72 -2.44 29.66 -5.95
C LEU A 72 -3.70 29.06 -6.57
N THR A 73 -4.45 29.83 -7.38
CA THR A 73 -5.60 29.31 -8.13
C THR A 73 -5.17 28.18 -9.05
N ALA A 74 -3.99 28.29 -9.68
CA ALA A 74 -3.45 27.27 -10.55
C ALA A 74 -2.83 26.07 -9.80
N SER A 75 -2.21 26.30 -8.64
CA SER A 75 -1.31 25.32 -8.00
C SER A 75 -1.80 24.72 -6.68
N ALA A 76 -2.74 25.35 -5.98
CA ALA A 76 -3.18 24.88 -4.67
C ALA A 76 -4.12 23.67 -4.78
N ILE A 77 -3.96 22.71 -3.88
CA ILE A 77 -4.87 21.58 -3.75
C ILE A 77 -6.24 22.04 -3.23
N PRO A 78 -7.34 21.31 -3.50
CA PRO A 78 -8.69 21.72 -3.11
C PRO A 78 -8.85 22.04 -1.62
N VAL A 79 -8.24 21.26 -0.73
CA VAL A 79 -8.31 21.50 0.73
C VAL A 79 -7.67 22.83 1.11
N ASP A 80 -6.49 23.14 0.55
CA ASP A 80 -5.81 24.41 0.81
C ASP A 80 -6.60 25.58 0.23
N LYS A 81 -7.27 25.40 -0.92
CA LYS A 81 -8.17 26.42 -1.48
C LYS A 81 -9.35 26.73 -0.56
N ILE A 82 -9.94 25.73 0.10
CA ILE A 82 -11.00 25.96 1.09
C ILE A 82 -10.47 26.80 2.27
N VAL A 83 -9.34 26.40 2.83
CA VAL A 83 -8.75 27.04 4.01
C VAL A 83 -8.33 28.48 3.71
N LEU A 84 -7.59 28.69 2.61
CA LEU A 84 -7.12 30.00 2.19
C LEU A 84 -8.27 30.88 1.71
N GLY A 85 -9.23 30.31 0.98
CA GLY A 85 -10.40 31.03 0.50
C GLY A 85 -11.26 31.58 1.64
N ARG A 86 -11.42 30.83 2.73
CA ARG A 86 -12.08 31.33 3.95
C ARG A 86 -11.24 32.36 4.68
N ARG A 87 -9.94 32.12 4.85
CA ARG A 87 -9.05 33.01 5.62
C ARG A 87 -8.90 34.40 4.98
N TYR A 88 -8.86 34.48 3.66
CA TYR A 88 -8.64 35.72 2.91
C TYR A 88 -9.87 36.18 2.12
N SER A 89 -11.05 35.60 2.38
CA SER A 89 -12.33 35.94 1.73
C SER A 89 -12.33 35.80 0.20
N ILE A 90 -11.65 34.79 -0.33
CA ILE A 90 -11.63 34.43 -1.77
C ILE A 90 -12.78 33.46 -2.04
N LEU A 91 -14.00 34.00 -2.16
CA LEU A 91 -15.22 33.21 -2.22
C LEU A 91 -15.32 32.35 -3.50
N ASP A 92 -14.73 32.81 -4.61
CA ASP A 92 -14.80 32.13 -5.91
C ASP A 92 -14.16 30.73 -5.90
N TRP A 93 -13.23 30.47 -4.99
CA TRP A 93 -12.58 29.16 -4.86
C TRP A 93 -13.47 28.12 -4.18
N LEU A 94 -14.36 28.55 -3.29
CA LEU A 94 -15.02 27.66 -2.34
C LEU A 94 -15.90 26.61 -3.04
N PRO A 95 -16.82 26.97 -3.96
CA PRO A 95 -17.73 25.99 -4.57
C PRO A 95 -16.98 24.87 -5.30
N GLY A 96 -16.05 25.23 -6.19
CA GLY A 96 -15.27 24.26 -6.95
C GLY A 96 -14.33 23.42 -6.08
N ALA A 97 -13.79 24.01 -5.00
CA ALA A 97 -12.94 23.27 -4.07
C ALA A 97 -13.74 22.25 -3.24
N TYR A 98 -14.93 22.61 -2.73
CA TYR A 98 -15.81 21.66 -2.04
C TYR A 98 -16.26 20.53 -2.97
N GLU A 99 -16.67 20.86 -4.19
CA GLU A 99 -17.05 19.86 -5.18
C GLU A 99 -15.91 18.88 -5.45
N ALA A 100 -14.68 19.38 -5.66
CA ALA A 100 -13.51 18.54 -5.88
C ALA A 100 -13.20 17.64 -4.67
N VAL A 101 -13.33 18.13 -3.44
CA VAL A 101 -13.11 17.32 -2.22
C VAL A 101 -14.21 16.27 -2.05
N CYS A 102 -15.46 16.58 -2.38
CA CYS A 102 -16.58 15.64 -2.23
C CYS A 102 -16.55 14.54 -3.30
N THR A 103 -16.22 14.88 -4.54
CA THR A 103 -16.29 13.96 -5.69
C THR A 103 -15.07 13.06 -5.87
N ARG A 104 -13.94 13.38 -5.22
CA ARG A 104 -12.72 12.57 -5.35
C ARG A 104 -12.89 11.16 -4.77
N ALA A 105 -12.14 10.22 -5.33
CA ALA A 105 -12.19 8.83 -4.92
C ALA A 105 -11.59 8.58 -3.52
N ASN A 106 -10.56 9.32 -3.11
CA ASN A 106 -9.86 9.09 -1.84
C ASN A 106 -10.61 9.68 -0.64
N PRO A 107 -10.61 9.03 0.54
CA PRO A 107 -11.10 9.62 1.78
C PRO A 107 -10.32 10.89 2.16
N LEU A 108 -10.81 11.66 3.13
CA LEU A 108 -10.02 12.73 3.74
C LEU A 108 -8.89 12.11 4.57
N THR A 109 -7.66 12.62 4.44
CA THR A 109 -6.58 12.25 5.35
C THR A 109 -6.71 12.99 6.68
N VAL A 110 -6.02 12.52 7.71
CA VAL A 110 -6.01 13.17 9.02
C VAL A 110 -5.48 14.60 8.91
N GLU A 111 -4.42 14.83 8.13
CA GLU A 111 -3.82 16.16 7.93
C GLU A 111 -4.78 17.13 7.24
N GLU A 112 -5.53 16.65 6.25
CA GLU A 112 -6.57 17.45 5.58
C GLU A 112 -7.72 17.77 6.54
N GLY A 113 -8.13 16.79 7.34
CA GLY A 113 -9.13 16.99 8.38
C GLY A 113 -8.73 18.07 9.38
N MET A 114 -7.48 18.02 9.87
CA MET A 114 -6.94 19.03 10.79
C MET A 114 -6.95 20.44 10.22
N LYS A 115 -6.77 20.58 8.89
CA LYS A 115 -6.84 21.87 8.20
C LYS A 115 -8.26 22.41 8.04
N LEU A 116 -9.22 21.55 7.70
CA LEU A 116 -10.61 21.92 7.41
C LEU A 116 -11.43 22.23 8.66
N GLY A 117 -11.11 21.54 9.77
CA GLY A 117 -11.89 21.60 10.99
C GLY A 117 -13.12 20.67 10.96
N VAL A 118 -13.66 20.41 12.15
CA VAL A 118 -14.68 19.37 12.39
C VAL A 118 -15.96 19.60 11.57
N GLU A 119 -16.43 20.84 11.46
CA GLU A 119 -17.68 21.17 10.76
C GLU A 119 -17.61 20.80 9.27
N ASP A 120 -16.50 21.12 8.61
CA ASP A 120 -16.31 20.81 7.20
C ASP A 120 -16.16 19.31 6.97
N ILE A 121 -15.42 18.60 7.84
CA ILE A 121 -15.29 17.14 7.77
C ILE A 121 -16.67 16.49 7.81
N ILE A 122 -17.54 16.91 8.75
CA ILE A 122 -18.89 16.38 8.90
C ILE A 122 -19.73 16.65 7.63
N LYS A 123 -19.73 17.90 7.15
CA LYS A 123 -20.51 18.27 5.95
C LYS A 123 -20.03 17.54 4.71
N ILE A 124 -18.72 17.46 4.49
CA ILE A 124 -18.12 16.73 3.37
C ILE A 124 -18.50 15.25 3.45
N SER A 125 -18.36 14.62 4.61
CA SER A 125 -18.74 13.21 4.80
C SER A 125 -20.23 12.98 4.48
N ALA A 126 -21.11 13.84 5.00
CA ALA A 126 -22.54 13.78 4.74
C ALA A 126 -22.87 13.93 3.25
N VAL A 127 -22.27 14.91 2.56
CA VAL A 127 -22.44 15.09 1.11
C VAL A 127 -22.01 13.83 0.35
N ARG A 128 -20.85 13.28 0.69
CA ARG A 128 -20.32 12.08 0.03
C ARG A 128 -21.22 10.87 0.19
N GLN A 129 -21.89 10.76 1.34
CA GLN A 129 -22.84 9.69 1.62
C GLN A 129 -24.19 9.92 0.93
N VAL A 130 -24.76 11.12 1.02
CA VAL A 130 -26.11 11.44 0.50
C VAL A 130 -26.14 11.42 -1.03
N TYR A 131 -25.12 11.93 -1.70
CA TYR A 131 -25.06 12.01 -3.15
C TYR A 131 -24.29 10.85 -3.80
N GLY A 132 -23.83 9.88 -3.00
CA GLY A 132 -23.12 8.70 -3.51
C GLY A 132 -21.77 9.03 -4.17
N CYS A 133 -21.14 10.16 -3.81
CA CYS A 133 -19.84 10.56 -4.35
C CYS A 133 -18.71 9.62 -3.88
N ALA A 134 -18.93 8.87 -2.81
CA ALA A 134 -18.02 7.84 -2.33
C ALA A 134 -18.60 6.43 -2.60
N LYS A 135 -17.76 5.54 -3.12
CA LYS A 135 -18.04 4.10 -3.23
C LYS A 135 -17.04 3.33 -2.38
N ALA A 136 -17.50 2.25 -1.75
CA ALA A 136 -16.62 1.33 -1.05
C ALA A 136 -15.63 0.70 -2.04
N ARG A 137 -14.34 0.70 -1.68
CA ARG A 137 -13.29 0.03 -2.47
C ARG A 137 -13.13 -1.44 -2.14
N TYR A 138 -13.53 -1.81 -0.93
CA TYR A 138 -13.34 -3.14 -0.38
C TYR A 138 -14.67 -3.72 0.06
N GLU A 139 -14.76 -5.04 0.03
CA GLU A 139 -15.96 -5.77 0.44
C GLU A 139 -16.22 -5.64 1.95
N ALA A 140 -17.50 -5.65 2.33
CA ALA A 140 -17.92 -5.51 3.73
C ALA A 140 -17.39 -6.63 4.65
N LYS A 141 -17.00 -7.79 4.09
CA LYS A 141 -16.41 -8.90 4.85
C LYS A 141 -15.13 -8.51 5.62
N HIS A 142 -14.42 -7.49 5.14
CA HIS A 142 -13.20 -7.01 5.78
C HIS A 142 -13.46 -6.05 6.94
N LEU A 143 -14.63 -5.39 6.96
CA LEU A 143 -14.94 -4.33 7.91
C LEU A 143 -14.76 -4.77 9.36
N SER A 144 -15.35 -5.91 9.74
CA SER A 144 -15.31 -6.38 11.13
C SER A 144 -13.88 -6.63 11.64
N ASN A 145 -12.98 -7.08 10.76
CA ASN A 145 -11.59 -7.35 11.12
C ASN A 145 -10.78 -6.06 11.15
N ASP A 146 -11.03 -5.14 10.22
CA ASP A 146 -10.29 -3.89 10.10
C ASP A 146 -10.69 -2.87 11.18
N LEU A 147 -11.93 -2.92 11.72
CA LEU A 147 -12.41 -2.00 12.77
C LEU A 147 -11.50 -1.98 14.01
N GLY A 148 -10.97 -3.13 14.42
CA GLY A 148 -10.07 -3.21 15.56
C GLY A 148 -8.79 -2.40 15.34
N ASP A 149 -8.20 -2.53 14.16
CA ASP A 149 -6.98 -1.81 13.79
C ASP A 149 -7.24 -0.32 13.52
N ILE A 150 -8.35 0.02 12.86
CA ILE A 150 -8.71 1.40 12.52
C ILE A 150 -8.92 2.25 13.78
N PHE A 151 -9.61 1.70 14.78
CA PHE A 151 -9.99 2.44 15.98
C PHE A 151 -9.12 2.11 17.20
N GLY A 152 -8.06 1.31 17.02
CA GLY A 152 -7.18 0.91 18.12
C GLY A 152 -7.93 0.19 19.24
N LEU A 153 -8.93 -0.62 18.90
CA LEU A 153 -9.70 -1.41 19.87
C LEU A 153 -8.84 -2.59 20.30
N GLU A 154 -7.96 -2.36 21.28
CA GLU A 154 -7.12 -3.40 21.87
C GLU A 154 -8.00 -4.53 22.39
N LYS A 155 -7.89 -5.73 21.81
CA LYS A 155 -8.55 -6.92 22.33
C LYS A 155 -7.87 -7.34 23.62
N ALA A 156 -8.39 -6.91 24.76
CA ALA A 156 -8.22 -7.66 25.99
C ALA A 156 -8.90 -9.03 25.81
N ALA A 157 -8.09 -10.08 25.75
CA ALA A 157 -8.45 -11.50 25.76
C ALA A 157 -9.19 -12.04 24.52
N GLU A 158 -8.47 -12.83 23.72
CA GLU A 158 -8.78 -14.26 23.64
C GLU A 158 -7.52 -15.02 23.16
N GLU A 159 -6.97 -15.83 24.06
CA GLU A 159 -6.03 -16.89 23.73
C GLU A 159 -6.72 -17.90 22.80
N VAL A 160 -6.73 -17.62 21.50
CA VAL A 160 -7.12 -18.59 20.48
C VAL A 160 -5.84 -19.01 19.78
N SER A 161 -5.30 -20.15 20.20
CA SER A 161 -4.24 -20.96 19.59
C SER A 161 -3.69 -20.40 18.27
N VAL A 162 -2.86 -19.38 18.39
CA VAL A 162 -1.99 -18.93 17.30
C VAL A 162 -0.78 -19.84 17.40
N GLY A 163 -0.74 -20.90 16.60
CA GLY A 163 0.57 -21.37 16.16
C GLY A 163 1.26 -20.16 15.56
N SER A 164 2.33 -19.69 16.19
CA SER A 164 3.04 -18.49 15.76
C SER A 164 3.38 -18.63 14.28
N ALA A 165 3.38 -17.52 13.52
CA ALA A 165 3.90 -17.55 12.15
C ALA A 165 5.32 -18.13 12.10
N ASP A 166 6.08 -18.00 13.20
CA ASP A 166 7.39 -18.60 13.39
C ASP A 166 7.34 -20.12 13.52
N ASP A 167 6.30 -20.68 14.16
CA ASP A 167 6.11 -22.13 14.31
C ASP A 167 5.77 -22.78 12.97
N GLU A 168 4.94 -22.12 12.16
CA GLU A 168 4.62 -22.56 10.81
C GLU A 168 5.86 -22.44 9.89
N ALA A 169 6.63 -21.34 10.01
CA ALA A 169 7.92 -21.13 9.32
C ALA A 169 8.89 -22.27 9.59
N ASN A 170 9.07 -22.60 10.86
CA ASN A 170 9.95 -23.67 11.31
C ASN A 170 9.47 -25.04 10.82
N THR A 171 8.16 -25.32 10.88
CA THR A 171 7.60 -26.60 10.39
C THR A 171 7.83 -26.80 8.89
N ILE A 172 7.59 -25.76 8.07
CA ILE A 172 7.87 -25.82 6.62
C ILE A 172 9.35 -26.06 6.35
N LYS A 173 10.23 -25.39 7.11
CA LYS A 173 11.68 -25.56 6.97
C LYS A 173 12.12 -26.99 7.29
N ILE A 174 11.65 -27.55 8.40
CA ILE A 174 11.94 -28.93 8.82
C ILE A 174 11.49 -29.93 7.75
N LEU A 175 10.26 -29.79 7.24
CA LEU A 175 9.74 -30.66 6.18
C LEU A 175 10.53 -30.53 4.88
N GLN A 176 10.92 -29.31 4.52
CA GLN A 176 11.75 -29.06 3.34
C GLN A 176 13.13 -29.72 3.47
N ASP A 177 13.76 -29.64 4.64
CA ASP A 177 15.04 -30.30 4.91
C ASP A 177 14.88 -31.83 4.80
N GLN A 178 13.83 -32.41 5.38
CA GLN A 178 13.55 -33.86 5.29
C GLN A 178 13.32 -34.33 3.85
N VAL A 179 12.54 -33.60 3.04
CA VAL A 179 12.32 -33.92 1.62
C VAL A 179 13.63 -33.83 0.84
N THR A 180 14.47 -32.83 1.14
CA THR A 180 15.77 -32.62 0.49
C THR A 180 16.74 -33.76 0.84
N THR A 181 16.80 -34.18 2.10
CA THR A 181 17.61 -35.32 2.55
C THR A 181 17.15 -36.61 1.87
N ALA A 182 15.85 -36.91 1.88
CA ALA A 182 15.32 -38.11 1.21
C ALA A 182 15.59 -38.08 -0.31
N GLN A 183 15.40 -36.92 -0.95
CA GLN A 183 15.76 -36.74 -2.37
C GLN A 183 17.26 -37.02 -2.61
N ALA A 184 18.15 -36.51 -1.76
CA ALA A 184 19.60 -36.74 -1.87
C ALA A 184 19.93 -38.24 -1.75
N GLU A 185 19.32 -38.96 -0.80
CA GLU A 185 19.48 -40.41 -0.65
C GLU A 185 19.06 -41.17 -1.91
N PHE A 186 17.91 -40.82 -2.50
CA PHE A 186 17.44 -41.42 -3.77
C PHE A 186 18.31 -41.06 -4.97
N THR A 187 18.98 -39.90 -4.98
CA THR A 187 19.93 -39.55 -6.05
C THR A 187 21.28 -40.24 -5.90
N ALA A 188 21.76 -40.41 -4.67
CA ALA A 188 23.02 -41.09 -4.37
C ALA A 188 22.93 -42.59 -4.64
N PHE A 189 21.76 -43.18 -4.38
CA PHE A 189 21.45 -44.57 -4.67
C PHE A 189 20.22 -44.60 -5.59
N PRO A 190 20.39 -44.69 -6.92
CA PRO A 190 19.28 -44.86 -7.84
C PRO A 190 18.74 -46.29 -7.78
N THR A 191 17.43 -46.45 -8.01
CA THR A 191 16.82 -47.78 -8.10
C THR A 191 17.33 -48.48 -9.36
N PRO A 192 17.79 -49.75 -9.31
CA PRO A 192 18.16 -50.47 -10.51
C PRO A 192 16.97 -50.49 -11.48
N ALA A 193 17.18 -50.01 -12.70
CA ALA A 193 16.16 -50.12 -13.74
C ALA A 193 15.88 -51.61 -13.96
N GLN A 194 14.63 -52.03 -13.76
CA GLN A 194 14.20 -53.40 -14.06
C GLN A 194 14.23 -53.57 -15.58
N PRO A 195 15.12 -54.41 -16.14
CA PRO A 195 15.10 -54.65 -17.56
C PRO A 195 13.80 -55.39 -17.92
N PRO A 196 13.13 -55.04 -19.04
CA PRO A 196 11.95 -55.77 -19.48
C PRO A 196 12.30 -57.24 -19.69
N CYS A 197 11.34 -58.13 -19.46
CA CYS A 197 11.55 -59.55 -19.65
C CYS A 197 12.10 -59.85 -21.05
N GLU A 198 13.28 -60.46 -21.13
CA GLU A 198 13.96 -60.77 -22.40
C GLU A 198 13.10 -61.57 -23.38
N TRP A 199 12.21 -62.42 -22.88
CA TRP A 199 11.36 -63.28 -23.71
C TRP A 199 10.02 -62.63 -24.09
N PHE A 200 9.63 -61.57 -23.41
CA PHE A 200 8.36 -60.87 -23.62
C PHE A 200 8.58 -59.37 -23.78
N SER A 201 9.70 -58.96 -24.40
CA SER A 201 10.10 -57.56 -24.58
C SER A 201 9.12 -56.72 -25.43
N GLN A 202 8.22 -57.39 -26.16
CA GLN A 202 7.16 -56.78 -26.96
C GLN A 202 5.90 -56.44 -26.14
N TYR A 203 5.85 -56.88 -24.88
CA TYR A 203 4.73 -56.67 -23.96
C TYR A 203 5.07 -55.61 -22.91
N PRO A 204 4.07 -55.00 -22.26
CA PRO A 204 4.32 -54.00 -21.21
C PRO A 204 5.23 -54.56 -20.08
N PRO A 205 5.98 -53.67 -19.41
CA PRO A 205 7.09 -54.05 -18.51
C PRO A 205 6.67 -54.80 -17.25
N ASP A 206 5.37 -54.94 -16.99
CA ASP A 206 4.77 -55.74 -15.92
C ASP A 206 4.70 -57.25 -16.25
N VAL A 207 4.91 -57.63 -17.52
CA VAL A 207 4.92 -59.04 -17.95
C VAL A 207 6.25 -59.71 -17.59
N THR A 208 6.18 -60.72 -16.72
CA THR A 208 7.34 -61.50 -16.24
C THR A 208 7.24 -62.96 -16.68
N CYS A 209 8.35 -63.70 -16.58
CA CYS A 209 8.34 -65.16 -16.81
C CYS A 209 7.31 -65.88 -15.90
N ALA A 210 7.10 -65.38 -14.68
CA ALA A 210 6.16 -65.95 -13.72
C ALA A 210 4.69 -65.66 -14.08
N SER A 211 4.36 -64.46 -14.55
CA SER A 211 2.97 -64.08 -14.85
C SER A 211 2.38 -64.77 -16.08
N ARG A 212 3.22 -65.38 -16.93
CA ARG A 212 2.79 -66.19 -18.09
C ARG A 212 2.81 -67.70 -17.85
N ASN A 213 2.93 -68.14 -16.59
CA ASN A 213 2.98 -69.56 -16.22
C ASN A 213 4.06 -70.35 -16.99
N CYS A 214 5.21 -69.74 -17.31
CA CYS A 214 6.38 -70.52 -17.71
C CYS A 214 6.76 -71.38 -16.50
N HIS A 215 6.54 -72.69 -16.58
CA HIS A 215 6.79 -73.61 -15.47
C HIS A 215 8.22 -73.45 -14.93
N PRO A 216 8.42 -73.37 -13.60
CA PRO A 216 9.73 -73.21 -12.99
C PRO A 216 10.50 -74.55 -13.05
N SER A 217 10.99 -74.91 -14.23
CA SER A 217 12.12 -75.82 -14.35
C SER A 217 13.39 -75.06 -13.93
N PRO A 218 14.35 -75.68 -13.24
CA PRO A 218 15.61 -75.03 -12.90
C PRO A 218 16.35 -74.68 -14.20
N GLY A 219 16.25 -73.41 -14.62
CA GLY A 219 16.82 -72.90 -15.87
C GLY A 219 15.90 -72.02 -16.72
N ASN A 220 14.61 -71.86 -16.38
CA ASN A 220 13.64 -71.18 -17.26
C ASN A 220 13.18 -69.78 -16.77
N THR A 221 13.97 -69.08 -15.96
CA THR A 221 13.73 -67.67 -15.60
C THR A 221 14.75 -66.78 -16.26
N CYS A 222 14.27 -65.76 -16.98
CA CYS A 222 15.13 -64.82 -17.68
C CYS A 222 16.06 -64.06 -16.71
N PRO A 223 17.32 -63.76 -17.08
CA PRO A 223 18.25 -62.95 -16.27
C PRO A 223 17.65 -61.63 -15.81
N SER A 224 16.86 -60.96 -16.67
CA SER A 224 16.17 -59.72 -16.34
C SER A 224 15.13 -59.90 -15.21
N CYS A 225 14.46 -61.05 -15.20
CA CYS A 225 13.42 -61.43 -14.25
C CYS A 225 14.00 -61.88 -12.90
N LEU A 226 15.30 -62.21 -12.88
CA LEU A 226 16.07 -62.57 -11.69
C LEU A 226 16.70 -61.35 -11.01
N THR A 227 16.64 -60.17 -11.63
CA THR A 227 17.15 -58.94 -11.01
C THR A 227 16.35 -58.61 -9.75
N PRO A 228 16.99 -58.30 -8.61
CA PRO A 228 16.28 -57.93 -7.39
C PRO A 228 15.35 -56.75 -7.63
N LYS A 229 14.07 -56.93 -7.31
CA LYS A 229 13.08 -55.84 -7.30
C LYS A 229 13.43 -54.84 -6.20
N GLU A 230 12.87 -53.64 -6.32
CA GLU A 230 12.90 -52.67 -5.24
C GLU A 230 12.48 -53.32 -3.91
N SER A 231 13.24 -53.05 -2.83
CA SER A 231 12.89 -53.54 -1.50
C SER A 231 11.68 -52.80 -0.95
N ASP A 232 10.86 -53.48 -0.15
CA ASP A 232 9.70 -52.87 0.50
C ASP A 232 10.09 -51.64 1.35
N GLU A 233 11.27 -51.67 2.00
CA GLU A 233 11.81 -50.54 2.75
C GLU A 233 12.05 -49.31 1.85
N ARG A 234 12.56 -49.51 0.64
CA ARG A 234 12.84 -48.42 -0.30
C ARG A 234 11.55 -47.88 -0.92
N ARG A 235 10.57 -48.75 -1.17
CA ARG A 235 9.22 -48.36 -1.61
C ARG A 235 8.54 -47.47 -0.55
N LEU A 236 8.58 -47.89 0.72
CA LEU A 236 8.05 -47.12 1.85
C LEU A 236 8.73 -45.75 1.99
N LYS A 237 10.05 -45.67 1.85
CA LYS A 237 10.78 -44.39 1.87
C LYS A 237 10.37 -43.46 0.73
N ARG A 238 10.02 -44.00 -0.43
CA ARG A 238 9.51 -43.21 -1.56
C ARG A 238 8.11 -42.67 -1.26
N GLU A 239 7.22 -43.54 -0.78
CA GLU A 239 5.85 -43.18 -0.40
C GLU A 239 5.84 -42.10 0.71
N ASP A 240 6.68 -42.23 1.74
CA ASP A 240 6.85 -41.24 2.82
C ASP A 240 7.37 -39.89 2.30
N LYS A 241 8.36 -39.92 1.40
CA LYS A 241 8.88 -38.70 0.77
C LYS A 241 7.79 -37.99 -0.06
N GLU A 242 7.03 -38.74 -0.88
CA GLU A 242 5.93 -38.19 -1.68
C GLU A 242 4.83 -37.58 -0.78
N GLU A 243 4.55 -38.22 0.36
CA GLU A 243 3.60 -37.68 1.33
C GLU A 243 4.11 -36.39 1.98
N LYS A 244 5.37 -36.35 2.39
CA LYS A 244 6.01 -35.14 2.93
C LYS A 244 6.04 -34.01 1.90
N GLU A 245 6.27 -34.31 0.63
CA GLU A 245 6.22 -33.32 -0.45
C GLU A 245 4.80 -32.77 -0.67
N ARG A 246 3.78 -33.63 -0.66
CA ARG A 246 2.36 -33.19 -0.68
C ARG A 246 2.03 -32.28 0.51
N CYS A 247 2.44 -32.68 1.71
CA CYS A 247 2.23 -31.90 2.94
C CYS A 247 2.95 -30.54 2.86
N LEU A 248 4.20 -30.52 2.39
CA LEU A 248 4.98 -29.29 2.22
C LEU A 248 4.30 -28.32 1.25
N ASN A 249 3.79 -28.81 0.12
CA ASN A 249 3.11 -27.99 -0.88
C ASN A 249 1.79 -27.41 -0.34
N ASP A 250 1.01 -28.19 0.41
CA ASP A 250 -0.21 -27.71 1.08
C ASP A 250 0.10 -26.60 2.10
N LEU A 251 1.12 -26.80 2.96
CA LEU A 251 1.52 -25.80 3.95
C LEU A 251 2.05 -24.51 3.29
N LYS A 252 2.85 -24.63 2.21
CA LYS A 252 3.32 -23.48 1.45
C LYS A 252 2.16 -22.70 0.82
N GLY A 253 1.21 -23.40 0.20
CA GLY A 253 0.01 -22.78 -0.36
C GLY A 253 -0.81 -22.03 0.70
N LYS A 254 -1.01 -22.62 1.88
CA LYS A 254 -1.68 -21.96 3.01
C LYS A 254 -0.94 -20.71 3.48
N ARG A 255 0.39 -20.76 3.55
CA ARG A 255 1.22 -19.59 3.89
C ARG A 255 1.08 -18.49 2.86
N ASP A 256 1.15 -18.82 1.57
CA ASP A 256 1.08 -17.84 0.49
C ASP A 256 -0.25 -17.09 0.50
N VAL A 257 -1.36 -17.81 0.73
CA VAL A 257 -2.69 -17.20 0.92
C VAL A 257 -2.72 -16.28 2.14
N LYS A 258 -2.22 -16.73 3.30
CA LYS A 258 -2.13 -15.90 4.51
C LYS A 258 -1.30 -14.63 4.26
N GLN A 259 -0.18 -14.76 3.55
CA GLN A 259 0.70 -13.64 3.25
C GLN A 259 0.03 -12.64 2.30
N GLN A 260 -0.69 -13.13 1.30
CA GLN A 260 -1.47 -12.30 0.39
C GLN A 260 -2.58 -11.54 1.14
N ASP A 261 -3.32 -12.21 2.04
CA ASP A 261 -4.35 -11.58 2.87
C ASP A 261 -3.76 -10.47 3.76
N LEU A 262 -2.55 -10.67 4.31
CA LEU A 262 -1.85 -9.66 5.10
C LEU A 262 -1.44 -8.45 4.27
N VAL A 263 -0.94 -8.66 3.05
CA VAL A 263 -0.56 -7.58 2.13
C VAL A 263 -1.80 -6.78 1.71
N GLU A 264 -2.89 -7.47 1.35
CA GLU A 264 -4.15 -6.81 1.01
C GLU A 264 -4.65 -5.99 2.21
N LYS A 265 -4.65 -6.57 3.41
CA LYS A 265 -5.01 -5.86 4.64
C LYS A 265 -4.13 -4.62 4.84
N GLN A 266 -2.82 -4.73 4.63
CA GLN A 266 -1.92 -3.57 4.75
C GLN A 266 -2.26 -2.45 3.76
N GLU A 267 -2.63 -2.79 2.53
CA GLU A 267 -3.11 -1.82 1.53
C GLU A 267 -4.43 -1.16 1.99
N ARG A 268 -5.39 -1.93 2.51
CA ARG A 268 -6.64 -1.38 3.08
C ARG A 268 -6.36 -0.40 4.22
N MET A 269 -5.46 -0.77 5.14
CA MET A 269 -5.10 0.04 6.30
C MET A 269 -4.34 1.32 5.95
N SER A 270 -3.67 1.37 4.80
CA SER A 270 -2.96 2.57 4.35
C SER A 270 -3.88 3.78 4.12
N LEU A 271 -5.18 3.55 3.90
CA LEU A 271 -6.17 4.62 3.70
C LEU A 271 -6.58 5.33 4.99
N PHE A 272 -6.20 4.79 6.15
CA PHE A 272 -6.58 5.30 7.48
C PHE A 272 -5.39 5.83 8.28
N ARG A 273 -4.20 5.87 7.67
CA ARG A 273 -3.02 6.53 8.24
C ARG A 273 -3.03 8.01 7.91
#